data_AF-A0A0F9S0X6-F1
#
_entry.id   AF-A0A0F9S0X6-F1
#
_cell.length_a   1.000
_cell.length_b   1.000
_cell.length_c   1.000
_cell.angle_alpha   90.00
_cell.angle_beta   90.00
_cell.angle_gamma   90.00
#
_symmetry.space_group_name_H-M   'P 1'
#
loop_
_entity.id
_entity.type
_entity.pdbx_description
1 polymer ?
#
loop_
_entity_poly.entity_id
_entity_poly.type
_entity_poly.pdbx_seq_one_letter_code
_entity_poly.pdbx_strand_id
1 'polypeptide(L)'
;MTTELEQVRQSAVADFGKRQPRLLAMLREDFGDVVTDLRLLGSVLDPKRFHSGSDVDAAVVVNGPCAKLNRALYVEGYFLLIKTSQGILALDPITMDEAQWRRWSRGRRS
;
A
#
# COMPACT_ATOMS: atom_id res chain seq x y z
N MET A 1 -18.03 10.36 -7.32
CA MET A 1 -16.63 10.58 -7.73
C MET A 1 -16.62 11.27 -9.08
N THR A 2 -15.79 12.30 -9.27
CA THR A 2 -15.62 12.96 -10.58
C THR A 2 -14.77 12.10 -11.50
N THR A 3 -14.82 12.36 -12.82
CA THR A 3 -13.99 11.65 -13.80
C THR A 3 -12.49 11.78 -13.51
N GLU A 4 -12.04 12.97 -13.11
CA GLU A 4 -10.64 13.24 -12.77
C GLU A 4 -10.18 12.43 -11.55
N LEU A 5 -11.00 12.37 -10.49
CA LEU A 5 -10.67 11.62 -9.28
C LEU A 5 -10.65 10.10 -9.53
N GLU A 6 -11.53 9.61 -10.40
CA GLU A 6 -11.49 8.20 -10.83
C GLU A 6 -10.23 7.90 -11.65
N GLN A 7 -9.77 8.83 -12.50
CA GLN A 7 -8.51 8.69 -13.23
C GLN A 7 -7.30 8.65 -12.28
N VAL A 8 -7.30 9.46 -11.21
CA VAL A 8 -6.27 9.41 -10.16
C VAL A 8 -6.23 8.01 -9.55
N ARG A 9 -7.39 7.51 -9.13
CA ARG A 9 -7.53 6.19 -8.49
C ARG A 9 -7.04 5.07 -9.40
N GLN A 10 -7.51 5.03 -10.65
CA GLN A 10 -7.12 4.02 -11.62
C GLN A 10 -5.62 4.07 -11.93
N SER A 11 -5.05 5.28 -12.06
CA SER A 11 -3.61 5.47 -12.27
C SER A 11 -2.80 4.96 -11.07
N ALA A 12 -3.23 5.28 -9.84
CA ALA A 12 -2.58 4.77 -8.63
C ALA A 12 -2.59 3.23 -8.57
N VAL A 13 -3.72 2.60 -8.87
CA VAL A 13 -3.83 1.13 -8.92
C VAL A 13 -2.91 0.53 -9.98
N ALA A 14 -2.95 1.07 -11.20
CA ALA A 14 -2.15 0.55 -12.31
C ALA A 14 -0.64 0.72 -12.06
N ASP A 15 -0.22 1.91 -11.59
CA ASP A 15 1.20 2.21 -11.38
C ASP A 15 1.77 1.54 -10.13
N PHE A 16 0.95 1.34 -9.08
CA PHE A 16 1.31 0.42 -8.00
C PHE A 16 1.57 -0.98 -8.55
N GLY A 17 0.66 -1.55 -9.34
CA GLY A 17 0.81 -2.91 -9.89
C GLY A 17 2.12 -3.10 -10.66
N LYS A 18 2.54 -2.10 -11.46
CA LYS A 18 3.82 -2.13 -12.19
C LYS A 18 5.05 -2.04 -11.28
N ARG A 19 4.94 -1.29 -10.17
CA ARG A 19 6.08 -0.99 -9.27
C ARG A 19 6.17 -1.95 -8.09
N GLN A 20 5.09 -2.65 -7.77
CA GLN A 20 4.97 -3.52 -6.60
C GLN A 20 6.13 -4.51 -6.50
N PRO A 21 6.59 -5.20 -7.57
CA PRO A 21 7.68 -6.16 -7.43
C PRO A 21 8.98 -5.50 -6.97
N ARG A 22 9.28 -4.30 -7.47
CA ARG A 22 10.48 -3.55 -7.09
C ARG A 22 10.36 -3.00 -5.66
N LEU A 23 9.20 -2.46 -5.30
CA LEU A 23 8.97 -1.94 -3.94
C LEU A 23 9.05 -3.07 -2.90
N LEU A 24 8.49 -4.24 -3.20
CA LEU A 24 8.60 -5.43 -2.37
C LEU A 24 10.05 -5.91 -2.26
N ALA A 25 10.80 -5.90 -3.36
CA ALA A 25 12.22 -6.27 -3.33
C ALA A 25 13.04 -5.32 -2.42
N MET A 26 12.81 -4.01 -2.50
CA MET A 26 13.47 -3.03 -1.61
C MET A 26 13.13 -3.29 -0.13
N LEU A 27 11.86 -3.51 0.20
CA LEU A 27 11.46 -3.85 1.57
C LEU A 27 12.14 -5.13 2.07
N ARG A 28 12.27 -6.15 1.22
CA ARG A 28 12.97 -7.39 1.58
C ARG A 28 14.47 -7.21 1.70
N GLU A 29 15.08 -6.34 0.91
CA GLU A 29 16.50 -5.99 1.03
C GLU A 29 16.78 -5.36 2.40
N ASP A 30 15.93 -4.44 2.85
CA ASP A 30 16.15 -3.69 4.09
C ASP A 30 15.72 -4.43 5.37
N PHE A 31 14.67 -5.26 5.26
CA PHE A 31 14.01 -5.89 6.42
C PHE A 31 14.05 -7.42 6.39
N GLY A 32 14.54 -8.02 5.31
CA GLY A 32 14.63 -9.48 5.13
C GLY A 32 13.29 -10.14 4.83
N ASP A 33 13.28 -11.47 4.93
CA ASP A 33 12.12 -12.33 4.61
C ASP A 33 10.93 -12.17 5.56
N VAL A 34 11.05 -11.32 6.58
CA VAL A 34 9.91 -10.95 7.42
C VAL A 34 8.84 -10.24 6.58
N VAL A 35 9.21 -9.51 5.52
CA VAL A 35 8.26 -8.92 4.56
C VAL A 35 7.96 -9.94 3.46
N THR A 36 6.75 -10.49 3.49
CA THR A 36 6.33 -11.54 2.56
C THR A 36 5.58 -11.00 1.35
N ASP A 37 4.90 -9.86 1.46
CA ASP A 37 4.18 -9.27 0.34
C ASP A 37 3.93 -7.77 0.53
N LEU A 38 3.53 -7.09 -0.54
CA LEU A 38 3.10 -5.70 -0.55
C LEU A 38 1.84 -5.57 -1.41
N ARG A 39 0.75 -5.07 -0.84
CA ARG A 39 -0.57 -5.00 -1.50
C ARG A 39 -1.21 -3.63 -1.30
N LEU A 40 -2.08 -3.19 -2.22
CA LEU A 40 -2.90 -2.02 -1.97
C LEU A 40 -3.96 -2.32 -0.91
N LEU A 41 -4.35 -1.29 -0.18
CA LEU A 41 -5.35 -1.33 0.87
C LEU A 41 -6.28 -0.11 0.74
N GLY A 42 -7.37 -0.10 1.48
CA GLY A 42 -8.09 1.14 1.77
C GLY A 42 -9.10 1.55 0.72
N SER A 43 -9.30 2.86 0.60
CA SER A 43 -10.30 3.47 -0.29
C SER A 43 -9.87 3.45 -1.76
N VAL A 44 -8.57 3.36 -2.09
CA VAL A 44 -8.10 3.29 -3.48
C VAL A 44 -8.65 2.08 -4.25
N LEU A 45 -9.00 1.02 -3.53
CA LEU A 45 -9.61 -0.20 -4.07
C LEU A 45 -11.15 -0.14 -4.12
N ASP A 46 -11.78 0.82 -3.46
CA ASP A 46 -13.24 0.98 -3.42
C ASP A 46 -13.65 2.37 -3.96
N PRO A 47 -14.11 2.47 -5.22
CA PRO A 47 -14.47 3.75 -5.83
C PRO A 47 -15.61 4.49 -5.12
N LYS A 48 -16.41 3.84 -4.27
CA LYS A 48 -17.44 4.52 -3.46
C LYS A 48 -16.85 5.26 -2.26
N ARG A 49 -15.66 4.86 -1.82
CA ARG A 49 -14.97 5.41 -0.63
C ARG A 49 -13.79 6.32 -0.99
N PHE A 50 -13.33 6.31 -2.24
CA PHE A 50 -12.24 7.16 -2.70
C PHE A 50 -12.73 8.60 -2.93
N HIS A 51 -12.10 9.57 -2.26
CA HIS A 51 -12.37 11.00 -2.38
C HIS A 51 -11.07 11.81 -2.47
N SER A 52 -11.15 13.12 -2.70
CA SER A 52 -9.98 14.00 -2.91
C SER A 52 -9.00 14.11 -1.74
N GLY A 53 -9.39 13.64 -0.56
CA GLY A 53 -8.55 13.57 0.64
C GLY A 53 -8.24 12.14 1.06
N SER A 54 -8.44 11.16 0.16
CA SER A 54 -8.05 9.78 0.43
C SER A 54 -6.55 9.61 0.20
N ASP A 55 -5.89 9.02 1.20
CA ASP A 55 -4.54 8.51 1.04
C ASP A 55 -4.52 7.19 0.25
N VAL A 56 -3.34 6.77 -0.20
CA VAL A 56 -3.14 5.49 -0.88
C VAL A 56 -2.51 4.50 0.10
N ASP A 57 -3.35 3.76 0.81
CA ASP A 57 -2.88 2.78 1.79
C ASP A 57 -2.23 1.57 1.11
N ALA A 58 -1.17 1.05 1.71
CA ALA A 58 -0.51 -0.19 1.29
C ALA A 58 -0.30 -1.14 2.47
N ALA A 59 -0.79 -2.38 2.34
CA ALA A 59 -0.49 -3.45 3.29
C ALA A 59 0.92 -4.00 3.05
N VAL A 60 1.80 -3.86 4.04
CA VAL A 60 3.07 -4.58 4.12
C VAL A 60 2.79 -5.89 4.85
N VAL A 61 2.72 -6.99 4.09
CA VAL A 61 2.40 -8.30 4.66
C VAL A 61 3.65 -8.90 5.29
N VAL A 62 3.56 -9.30 6.56
CA VAL A 62 4.70 -9.79 7.34
C VAL A 62 4.49 -11.19 7.92
N ASN A 63 5.60 -11.92 8.11
CA ASN A 63 5.62 -13.21 8.81
C ASN A 63 6.18 -13.05 10.23
N GLY A 64 5.41 -12.38 11.09
CA GLY A 64 5.76 -12.12 12.48
C GLY A 64 6.14 -10.66 12.76
N PRO A 65 6.34 -10.32 14.05
CA PRO A 65 6.65 -8.96 14.46
C PRO A 65 8.06 -8.53 14.02
N CYS A 66 8.20 -7.31 13.50
CA CYS A 66 9.48 -6.71 13.16
C CYS A 66 9.57 -5.27 13.71
N ALA A 67 10.23 -5.11 14.87
CA ALA A 67 10.38 -3.81 15.50
C ALA A 67 11.16 -2.81 14.62
N LYS A 68 12.16 -3.30 13.88
CA LYS A 68 12.94 -2.49 12.93
C LYS A 68 12.05 -1.93 11.82
N LEU A 69 11.20 -2.78 11.22
CA LEU A 69 10.26 -2.37 10.18
C LEU A 69 9.25 -1.34 10.72
N ASN A 70 8.62 -1.62 11.86
CA ASN A 70 7.65 -0.69 12.46
C ASN A 70 8.29 0.67 12.78
N ARG A 71 9.50 0.67 13.34
CA ARG A 71 10.24 1.89 13.61
C ARG A 71 10.58 2.65 12.32
N ALA A 72 11.00 1.95 11.27
CA ALA A 72 11.30 2.57 9.98
C ALA A 72 10.05 3.22 9.36
N LEU A 73 8.94 2.47 9.29
CA LEU A 73 7.70 2.92 8.63
C LEU A 73 7.00 4.05 9.39
N TYR A 74 7.01 4.04 10.73
CA TYR A 74 6.19 4.97 11.53
C TYR A 74 6.96 6.03 12.31
N VAL A 75 8.28 5.91 12.44
CA VAL A 75 9.10 6.81 13.27
C VAL A 75 10.23 7.47 12.47
N GLU A 76 10.93 6.70 11.65
CA GLU A 76 12.15 7.18 10.97
C GLU A 76 11.93 7.67 9.53
N GLY A 77 10.69 7.62 9.04
CA GLY A 77 10.32 8.21 7.75
C GLY A 77 10.72 7.36 6.54
N TYR A 78 10.45 6.05 6.57
CA TYR A 78 10.61 5.20 5.41
C TYR A 78 9.47 5.41 4.40
N PHE A 79 9.76 6.06 3.28
CA PHE A 79 8.76 6.43 2.27
C PHE A 79 8.64 5.38 1.16
N LEU A 80 7.43 4.84 0.99
CA LEU A 80 7.06 4.07 -0.21
C LEU A 80 6.41 5.01 -1.22
N LEU A 81 7.04 5.20 -2.38
CA LEU A 81 6.58 6.18 -3.38
C LEU A 81 6.26 5.51 -4.71
N ILE A 82 5.14 5.90 -5.31
CA ILE A 82 4.82 5.57 -6.71
C ILE A 82 4.70 6.86 -7.52
N LYS A 83 5.36 6.92 -8.68
CA LYS A 83 5.18 8.00 -9.65
C LYS A 83 4.11 7.59 -10.66
N THR A 84 3.07 8.40 -10.75
CA THR A 84 1.94 8.28 -11.67
C THR A 84 2.04 9.34 -12.77
N SER A 85 1.10 9.31 -13.72
CA SER A 85 0.95 10.36 -14.74
C SER A 85 0.61 11.74 -14.16
N GLN A 86 0.09 11.79 -12.93
CA GLN A 86 -0.36 13.02 -12.26
C GLN A 86 0.59 13.53 -11.18
N GLY A 87 1.64 12.78 -10.85
CA GLY A 87 2.63 13.20 -9.85
C GLY A 87 3.29 12.04 -9.12
N ILE A 88 3.89 12.34 -7.96
CA ILE A 88 4.39 11.33 -7.03
C ILE A 88 3.36 11.17 -5.93
N LEU A 89 2.95 9.94 -5.67
CA LEU A 89 2.09 9.56 -4.56
C LEU A 89 2.92 8.83 -3.51
N ALA A 90 2.76 9.24 -2.26
CA ALA A 90 3.22 8.46 -1.12
C ALA A 90 2.18 7.39 -0.79
N LEU A 91 2.67 6.18 -0.51
CA LEU A 91 1.85 5.11 0.04
C LEU A 91 1.89 5.20 1.56
N ASP A 92 0.74 5.05 2.21
CA ASP A 92 0.66 4.94 3.68
C ASP A 92 0.77 3.46 4.08
N PRO A 93 1.92 3.02 4.63
CA PRO A 93 2.16 1.61 4.90
C PRO A 93 1.45 1.14 6.17
N ILE A 94 0.76 0.01 6.08
CA ILE A 94 0.15 -0.69 7.22
C ILE A 94 0.74 -2.09 7.32
N THR A 95 1.49 -2.37 8.38
CA THR A 95 2.00 -3.73 8.62
C THR A 95 0.88 -4.66 9.06
N MET A 96 0.78 -5.83 8.45
CA MET A 96 -0.17 -6.86 8.88
C MET A 96 0.30 -8.26 8.51
N ASP A 97 -0.14 -9.28 9.24
CA ASP A 97 0.06 -10.67 8.83
C ASP A 97 -0.96 -11.10 7.76
N GLU A 98 -0.72 -12.26 7.15
CA GLU A 98 -1.58 -12.81 6.11
C GLU A 98 -3.02 -13.11 6.62
N ALA A 99 -3.21 -13.43 7.90
CA ALA A 99 -4.53 -13.67 8.49
C ALA A 99 -5.32 -12.36 8.68
N GLN A 100 -4.65 -11.29 9.10
CA GLN A 100 -5.18 -9.93 9.19
C GLN A 100 -5.56 -9.42 7.79
N TRP A 101 -4.71 -9.61 6.79
CA TRP A 101 -5.03 -9.28 5.40
C TRP A 101 -6.28 -10.01 4.89
N ARG A 102 -6.36 -11.33 5.11
CA ARG A 102 -7.52 -12.13 4.68
C ARG A 102 -8.81 -11.70 5.36
N ARG A 103 -8.74 -11.30 6.63
CA ARG A 103 -9.90 -10.79 7.39
C ARG A 103 -10.36 -9.45 6.84
N TRP A 104 -9.42 -8.54 6.60
CA TRP A 104 -9.70 -7.22 6.02
C TRP A 104 -10.31 -7.33 4.61
N SER A 105 -9.68 -8.12 3.73
CA SER A 105 -10.10 -8.24 2.33
C SER A 105 -11.47 -8.90 2.16
N ARG A 106 -11.84 -9.86 3.03
CA ARG A 106 -13.19 -10.45 3.03
C ARG A 106 -14.28 -9.43 3.32
N GLY A 107 -14.06 -8.51 4.26
CA GLY A 107 -15.06 -7.50 4.64
C GLY A 107 -15.33 -6.43 3.57
N ARG A 108 -14.61 -6.45 2.43
CA ARG A 108 -14.73 -5.47 1.35
C ARG A 108 -14.98 -6.08 -0.04
N ARG A 109 -15.13 -7.40 -0.14
CA ARG A 109 -15.50 -8.10 -1.38
C ARG A 109 -17.00 -8.41 -1.49
N SER A 110 -17.78 -8.03 -0.48
CA SER A 110 -19.24 -8.18 -0.39
C SER A 110 -19.97 -6.91 -0.82
#